data_AF-A0A1J9V5C7-F1
#
_entry.id   AF-A0A1J9V5C7-F1
#
_cell.length_a   1.000
_cell.length_b   1.000
_cell.length_c   1.000
_cell.angle_alpha   90.00
_cell.angle_beta   90.00
_cell.angle_gamma   90.00
#
_symmetry.space_group_name_H-M   'P 1'
#
loop_
_entity.id
_entity.type
_entity.pdbx_description
1 polymer ?
#
loop_
_entity_poly.entity_id
_entity_poly.type
_entity_poly.pdbx_seq_one_letter_code
_entity_poly.pdbx_strand_id
1 'polypeptide(L)'
;MGGVNEDTIREAAQMLNTTFPNSYHWFLKLYGSGGLDGMDIHGCETTAADSSVVYHTKLYRETYNLPEQYIVLNDIDGTVTCLDTNQMKDGECPVVFWSRFSKELYAITYENFSDYLLDSLQESVDNLYDED
;
A
#
# COMPACT_ATOMS: atom_id res chain seq x y z
N MET A 1 -0.86 -14.88 -4.81
CA MET A 1 -2.20 -14.44 -5.25
C MET A 1 -2.12 -14.12 -6.75
N GLY A 2 -3.17 -13.55 -7.36
CA GLY A 2 -3.20 -13.27 -8.79
C GLY A 2 -3.93 -11.98 -9.10
N GLY A 3 -3.64 -11.39 -10.25
CA GLY A 3 -4.18 -10.12 -10.70
C GLY A 3 -5.69 -9.98 -10.61
N VAL A 4 -6.14 -8.76 -10.31
CA VAL A 4 -7.55 -8.43 -10.11
C VAL A 4 -8.09 -7.62 -11.29
N ASN A 5 -9.39 -7.78 -11.58
CA ASN A 5 -10.04 -7.08 -12.68
C ASN A 5 -10.22 -5.56 -12.37
N GLU A 6 -10.40 -4.77 -13.42
CA GLU A 6 -10.55 -3.31 -13.33
C GLU A 6 -11.76 -2.88 -12.49
N ASP A 7 -12.86 -3.64 -12.53
CA ASP A 7 -14.10 -3.27 -11.83
C ASP A 7 -13.92 -3.36 -10.32
N THR A 8 -13.26 -4.42 -9.83
CA THR A 8 -12.91 -4.58 -8.41
C THR A 8 -11.95 -3.48 -7.95
N ILE A 9 -10.93 -3.14 -8.75
CA ILE A 9 -9.98 -2.07 -8.40
C ILE A 9 -10.71 -0.72 -8.31
N ARG A 10 -11.59 -0.44 -9.27
CA ARG A 10 -12.41 0.79 -9.28
C ARG A 10 -13.34 0.86 -8.09
N GLU A 11 -14.01 -0.23 -7.74
CA GLU A 11 -14.90 -0.30 -6.58
C GLU A 11 -14.11 -0.13 -5.27
N ALA A 12 -12.92 -0.73 -5.13
CA ALA A 12 -12.05 -0.54 -3.97
C ALA A 12 -11.60 0.94 -3.83
N ALA A 13 -11.22 1.59 -4.93
CA ALA A 13 -10.88 3.01 -4.94
C ALA A 13 -12.08 3.89 -4.54
N GLN A 14 -13.29 3.55 -5.01
CA GLN A 14 -14.52 4.23 -4.61
C GLN A 14 -14.83 4.05 -3.13
N MET A 15 -14.68 2.84 -2.59
CA MET A 15 -14.87 2.54 -1.16
C MET A 15 -13.92 3.31 -0.25
N LEU A 16 -12.75 3.69 -0.76
CA LEU A 16 -11.73 4.47 -0.05
C LEU A 16 -11.76 5.96 -0.40
N ASN A 17 -12.66 6.39 -1.30
CA ASN A 17 -12.78 7.75 -1.82
C ASN A 17 -11.45 8.31 -2.34
N THR A 18 -10.75 7.52 -3.16
CA THR A 18 -9.40 7.85 -3.65
C THR A 18 -9.24 7.50 -5.12
N THR A 19 -8.09 7.89 -5.69
CA THR A 19 -7.59 7.36 -6.97
C THR A 19 -6.24 6.70 -6.69
N PHE A 20 -6.08 5.45 -7.11
CA PHE A 20 -4.80 4.75 -6.96
C PHE A 20 -3.77 5.25 -7.98
N PRO A 21 -2.49 5.39 -7.58
CA PRO A 21 -1.42 5.77 -8.51
C PRO A 21 -1.18 4.65 -9.53
N ASN A 22 -0.66 5.00 -10.70
CA ASN A 22 -0.55 4.08 -11.85
C ASN A 22 0.29 2.83 -11.52
N SER A 23 1.41 3.01 -10.83
CA SER A 23 2.29 1.90 -10.44
C SER A 23 1.63 0.93 -9.47
N TYR A 24 0.87 1.43 -8.49
CA TYR A 24 0.08 0.59 -7.59
C TYR A 24 -1.08 -0.09 -8.32
N HIS A 25 -1.80 0.63 -9.19
CA HIS A 25 -2.86 0.06 -10.02
C HIS A 25 -2.36 -1.09 -10.91
N TRP A 26 -1.17 -0.93 -11.51
CA TRP A 26 -0.49 -1.99 -12.24
C TRP A 26 -0.19 -3.22 -11.37
N PHE A 27 0.27 -3.00 -10.13
CA PHE A 27 0.49 -4.08 -9.18
C PHE A 27 -0.80 -4.82 -8.84
N LEU A 28 -1.89 -4.10 -8.56
CA LEU A 28 -3.21 -4.69 -8.32
C LEU A 28 -3.68 -5.54 -9.51
N LYS A 29 -3.43 -5.07 -10.74
CA LYS A 29 -3.79 -5.80 -11.96
C LYS A 29 -3.03 -7.08 -12.20
N LEU A 30 -1.77 -7.17 -11.76
CA LEU A 30 -0.93 -8.34 -12.02
C LEU A 30 -0.90 -9.32 -10.85
N TYR A 31 -0.88 -8.79 -9.63
CA TYR A 31 -0.63 -9.55 -8.41
C TYR A 31 -1.82 -9.53 -7.45
N GLY A 32 -2.66 -8.49 -7.52
CA GLY A 32 -3.78 -8.28 -6.61
C GLY A 32 -3.32 -7.71 -5.29
N SER A 33 -2.58 -8.53 -4.54
CA SER A 33 -2.03 -8.26 -3.22
C SER A 33 -0.88 -9.24 -2.94
N GLY A 34 -0.21 -9.07 -1.80
CA GLY A 34 0.85 -9.96 -1.34
C GLY A 34 2.23 -9.34 -1.45
N GLY A 35 3.24 -10.17 -1.46
CA GLY A 35 4.64 -9.77 -1.57
C GLY A 35 5.53 -11.00 -1.50
N LEU A 36 6.79 -10.79 -1.14
CA LEU A 36 7.79 -11.84 -1.01
C LEU A 36 8.46 -11.74 0.37
N ASP A 37 8.85 -12.90 0.92
CA ASP A 37 9.71 -13.00 2.09
C ASP A 37 9.24 -12.23 3.35
N GLY A 38 7.99 -12.49 3.76
CA GLY A 38 7.41 -11.83 4.94
C GLY A 38 6.93 -10.40 4.71
N MET A 39 7.27 -9.79 3.57
CA MET A 39 6.59 -8.59 3.10
C MET A 39 5.22 -8.95 2.54
N ASP A 40 4.18 -8.39 3.13
CA ASP A 40 2.80 -8.51 2.66
C ASP A 40 2.25 -7.12 2.34
N ILE A 41 2.13 -6.80 1.05
CA ILE A 41 1.55 -5.53 0.58
C ILE A 41 0.05 -5.76 0.42
N HIS A 42 -0.72 -5.06 1.23
CA HIS A 42 -2.18 -5.00 1.12
C HIS A 42 -2.58 -4.53 -0.27
N GLY A 43 -3.60 -5.17 -0.81
CA GLY A 43 -4.04 -4.94 -2.18
C GLY A 43 -5.51 -5.28 -2.37
N CYS A 44 -5.86 -5.56 -3.62
CA CYS A 44 -7.19 -5.99 -3.98
C CYS A 44 -7.27 -7.52 -4.01
N GLU A 45 -8.40 -8.04 -3.58
CA GLU A 45 -8.70 -9.47 -3.59
C GLU A 45 -9.81 -9.77 -4.61
N THR A 46 -10.49 -10.91 -4.45
CA THR A 46 -11.57 -11.33 -5.37
C THR A 46 -12.68 -10.26 -5.48
N THR A 47 -13.03 -9.61 -4.37
CA THR A 47 -14.01 -8.53 -4.33
C THR A 47 -13.42 -7.29 -3.65
N ALA A 48 -13.98 -6.11 -3.93
CA ALA A 48 -13.53 -4.87 -3.32
C ALA A 48 -13.78 -4.86 -1.80
N ALA A 49 -14.86 -5.51 -1.35
CA ALA A 49 -15.20 -5.61 0.07
C ALA A 49 -14.24 -6.53 0.83
N ASP A 50 -13.75 -7.59 0.19
CA ASP A 50 -12.79 -8.54 0.78
C ASP A 50 -11.33 -8.05 0.63
N SER A 51 -11.12 -6.91 -0.04
CA SER A 51 -9.78 -6.40 -0.33
C SER A 51 -9.04 -5.96 0.93
N SER A 52 -7.84 -6.51 1.15
CA SER A 52 -7.00 -6.20 2.31
C SER A 52 -6.71 -4.70 2.42
N VAL A 53 -6.43 -4.01 1.29
CA VAL A 53 -6.23 -2.55 1.28
C VAL A 53 -7.46 -1.79 1.80
N VAL A 54 -8.66 -2.26 1.47
CA VAL A 54 -9.91 -1.62 1.88
C VAL A 54 -10.16 -1.83 3.36
N TYR A 55 -10.04 -3.08 3.82
CA TYR A 55 -10.21 -3.44 5.22
C TYR A 55 -9.23 -2.68 6.12
N HIS A 56 -7.93 -2.75 5.83
CA HIS A 56 -6.91 -2.13 6.66
C HIS A 56 -6.99 -0.62 6.63
N THR A 57 -7.19 0.00 5.46
CA THR A 57 -7.32 1.47 5.40
C THR A 57 -8.51 1.96 6.25
N LYS A 58 -9.66 1.30 6.18
CA LYS A 58 -10.83 1.66 7.02
C LYS A 58 -10.59 1.43 8.50
N LEU A 59 -10.05 0.25 8.86
CA LEU A 59 -9.69 -0.07 10.25
C LEU A 59 -8.77 1.00 10.85
N TYR A 60 -7.78 1.47 10.08
CA TYR A 60 -6.82 2.48 10.55
C TYR A 60 -7.42 3.87 10.67
N ARG A 61 -8.32 4.26 9.74
CA ARG A 61 -9.10 5.50 9.86
C ARG A 61 -9.95 5.48 11.13
N GLU A 62 -10.64 4.37 11.41
CA GLU A 62 -11.52 4.21 12.57
C GLU A 62 -10.76 4.12 13.89
N THR A 63 -9.68 3.34 13.94
CA THR A 63 -8.99 2.99 15.19
C THR A 63 -7.92 4.01 15.58
N TYR A 64 -7.19 4.52 14.59
CA TYR A 64 -6.00 5.34 14.83
C TYR A 64 -6.12 6.77 14.28
N ASN A 65 -7.29 7.15 13.76
CA ASN A 65 -7.52 8.45 13.14
C ASN A 65 -6.59 8.71 11.95
N LEU A 66 -6.29 7.67 11.16
CA LEU A 66 -5.49 7.82 9.95
C LEU A 66 -6.15 8.87 9.02
N PRO A 67 -5.42 9.88 8.54
CA PRO A 67 -5.93 10.84 7.56
C PRO A 67 -6.47 10.18 6.29
N GLU A 68 -7.55 10.75 5.71
CA GLU A 68 -8.22 10.21 4.52
C GLU A 68 -7.31 10.09 3.29
N GLN A 69 -6.30 10.95 3.18
CA GLN A 69 -5.31 10.92 2.10
C GLN A 69 -4.42 9.68 2.10
N TYR A 70 -4.33 8.97 3.23
CA TYR A 70 -3.47 7.81 3.36
C TYR A 70 -4.21 6.52 3.03
N ILE A 71 -3.58 5.69 2.21
CA ILE A 71 -3.99 4.33 1.87
C ILE A 71 -2.95 3.36 2.42
N VAL A 72 -3.36 2.44 3.29
CA VAL A 72 -2.45 1.55 4.02
C VAL A 72 -1.97 0.42 3.12
N LEU A 73 -0.66 0.31 2.96
CA LEU A 73 0.02 -0.77 2.23
C LEU A 73 0.48 -1.90 3.15
N ASN A 74 0.97 -1.58 4.36
CA ASN A 74 1.28 -2.57 5.41
C ASN A 74 1.48 -1.86 6.77
N ASP A 75 1.64 -2.65 7.84
CA ASP A 75 2.08 -2.19 9.15
C ASP A 75 3.20 -3.11 9.66
N ILE A 76 4.38 -2.54 9.90
CA ILE A 76 5.54 -3.23 10.46
C ILE A 76 5.83 -2.59 11.83
N ASP A 77 5.49 -3.32 12.89
CA ASP A 77 5.70 -2.92 14.29
C ASP A 77 5.17 -1.51 14.66
N GLY A 78 4.14 -1.04 13.97
CA GLY A 78 3.52 0.26 14.17
C GLY A 78 4.05 1.38 13.28
N THR A 79 4.98 1.05 12.39
CA THR A 79 5.35 1.88 11.24
C THR A 79 4.46 1.47 10.07
N VAL A 80 3.49 2.32 9.77
CA VAL A 80 2.48 2.07 8.74
C VAL A 80 2.97 2.66 7.44
N THR A 81 3.15 1.83 6.42
CA THR A 81 3.49 2.29 5.08
C THR A 81 2.21 2.68 4.36
N CYS A 82 2.16 3.90 3.83
CA CYS A 82 0.98 4.46 3.19
C CYS A 82 1.31 5.08 1.83
N LEU A 83 0.35 5.05 0.90
CA LEU A 83 0.31 5.99 -0.22
C LEU A 83 -0.30 7.31 0.26
N ASP A 84 0.32 8.45 -0.04
CA ASP A 84 -0.29 9.77 0.16
C ASP A 84 -0.95 10.28 -1.13
N THR A 85 -2.22 9.92 -1.32
CA THR A 85 -2.94 10.19 -2.57
C THR A 85 -3.33 11.65 -2.74
N ASN A 86 -3.15 12.51 -1.73
CA ASN A 86 -3.34 13.96 -1.86
C ASN A 86 -2.13 14.65 -2.52
N GLN A 87 -0.99 13.95 -2.62
CA GLN A 87 0.21 14.42 -3.30
C GLN A 87 0.38 13.80 -4.69
N MET A 88 -0.73 13.57 -5.39
CA MET A 88 -0.74 12.99 -6.74
C MET A 88 -0.11 13.96 -7.75
N LYS A 89 0.90 13.48 -8.49
CA LYS A 89 1.60 14.20 -9.56
C LYS A 89 1.92 13.24 -10.70
N ASP A 90 1.55 13.62 -11.92
CA ASP A 90 1.79 12.83 -13.14
C ASP A 90 1.28 11.36 -13.06
N GLY A 91 0.25 11.13 -12.24
CA GLY A 91 -0.37 9.82 -12.03
C GLY A 91 0.30 8.94 -10.98
N GLU A 92 1.30 9.46 -10.27
CA GLU A 92 1.94 8.81 -9.13
C GLU A 92 1.78 9.64 -7.86
N CYS A 93 1.94 9.01 -6.70
CA CYS A 93 1.97 9.69 -5.42
C CYS A 93 3.01 9.06 -4.50
N PRO A 94 3.54 9.81 -3.52
CA PRO A 94 4.61 9.31 -2.69
C PRO A 94 4.15 8.21 -1.74
N VAL A 95 5.10 7.35 -1.38
CA VAL A 95 4.99 6.41 -0.27
C VAL A 95 5.57 7.07 0.98
N VAL A 96 4.84 6.98 2.07
CA VAL A 96 5.17 7.63 3.34
C VAL A 96 5.06 6.64 4.49
N PHE A 97 5.81 6.90 5.55
CA PHE A 97 5.68 6.19 6.82
C PHE A 97 4.90 7.04 7.80
N TRP A 98 3.86 6.44 8.38
CA TRP A 98 3.01 7.05 9.39
C TRP A 98 3.06 6.20 10.66
N SER A 99 3.22 6.83 11.82
CA SER A 99 3.31 6.08 13.08
C SER A 99 1.92 5.88 13.69
N ARG A 100 1.53 4.62 13.93
CA ARG A 100 0.28 4.32 14.65
C ARG A 100 0.28 4.79 16.11
N PHE A 101 1.46 5.00 16.69
CA PHE A 101 1.61 5.39 18.09
C PHE A 101 1.49 6.90 18.27
N SER A 102 2.26 7.70 17.53
CA SER A 102 2.19 9.17 17.60
C SER A 102 1.04 9.75 16.78
N LYS A 103 0.51 8.99 15.81
CA LYS A 103 -0.48 9.42 14.82
C LYS A 103 0.03 10.50 13.86
N GLU A 104 1.33 10.55 13.64
CA GLU A 104 1.99 11.57 12.83
C GLU A 104 2.74 10.96 11.65
N LEU A 105 2.94 11.77 10.61
CA LEU A 105 3.86 11.47 9.53
C LEU A 105 5.27 11.32 10.12
N TYR A 106 5.86 10.16 9.91
CA TYR A 106 7.20 9.84 10.35
C TYR A 106 8.25 10.21 9.29
N ALA A 107 8.02 9.85 8.04
CA ALA A 107 8.91 10.16 6.92
C ALA A 107 8.19 10.10 5.55
N ILE A 108 8.70 10.82 4.56
CA ILE A 108 8.43 10.56 3.13
C ILE A 108 9.60 9.75 2.62
N THR A 109 9.33 8.59 2.01
CA THR A 109 10.38 7.60 1.73
C THR A 109 10.58 7.35 0.25
N TYR A 110 9.51 7.28 -0.55
CA TYR A 110 9.61 7.05 -1.99
C TYR A 110 8.70 8.01 -2.76
N GLU A 111 9.13 8.41 -3.95
CA GLU A 111 8.36 9.32 -4.82
C GLU A 111 7.15 8.62 -5.47
N ASN A 112 7.19 7.28 -5.59
CA ASN A 112 6.14 6.47 -6.18
C ASN A 112 6.17 5.03 -5.62
N PHE A 113 5.10 4.27 -5.87
CA PHE A 113 4.97 2.91 -5.38
C PHE A 113 5.91 1.91 -6.07
N SER A 114 6.26 2.11 -7.36
CA SER A 114 7.19 1.22 -8.05
C SER A 114 8.60 1.26 -7.46
N ASP A 115 9.09 2.43 -7.06
CA ASP A 115 10.40 2.57 -6.41
C ASP A 115 10.40 1.87 -5.05
N TYR A 116 9.33 2.08 -4.27
CA TYR A 116 9.13 1.35 -3.01
C TYR A 116 9.14 -0.17 -3.22
N LEU A 117 8.38 -0.67 -4.20
CA LEU A 117 8.29 -2.11 -4.48
C LEU A 117 9.64 -2.67 -4.93
N LEU A 118 10.38 -1.97 -5.78
CA LEU A 118 11.68 -2.44 -6.26
C LEU A 118 12.71 -2.54 -5.12
N ASP A 119 12.78 -1.49 -4.30
CA ASP A 119 13.71 -1.43 -3.15
C ASP A 119 13.38 -2.51 -2.12
N SER A 120 12.09 -2.62 -1.78
CA SER A 120 11.51 -3.67 -0.95
C SER A 120 11.89 -5.09 -1.39
N LEU A 121 11.84 -5.35 -2.70
CA LEU A 121 12.21 -6.65 -3.25
C LEU A 121 13.72 -6.87 -3.23
N GLN A 122 14.52 -5.82 -3.47
CA GLN A 122 15.98 -5.92 -3.42
C GLN A 122 16.45 -6.21 -1.99
N GLU A 123 15.89 -5.53 -0.98
CA GLU A 123 16.19 -5.78 0.43
C GLU A 123 15.87 -7.22 0.83
N SER A 124 14.73 -7.76 0.40
CA SER A 124 14.39 -9.17 0.63
C SER A 124 15.41 -10.11 0.00
N VAL A 125 15.81 -9.85 -1.24
CA VAL A 125 16.80 -10.66 -1.94
C VAL A 125 18.14 -10.62 -1.22
N ASP A 126 18.61 -9.44 -0.80
CA ASP A 126 19.88 -9.26 -0.12
C ASP A 126 19.88 -9.99 1.25
N ASN A 127 18.80 -9.85 2.03
CA ASN A 127 18.66 -10.53 3.32
C ASN A 127 18.68 -12.06 3.20
N LEU A 128 18.10 -12.62 2.11
CA LEU A 128 18.14 -14.07 1.86
C LEU A 128 19.54 -14.60 1.56
N TYR A 129 20.47 -13.74 1.09
CA TYR A 129 21.84 -14.12 0.78
C TYR A 129 22.86 -13.74 1.86
N ASP A 130 22.46 -12.94 2.86
CA ASP A 130 23.29 -12.58 4.02
C ASP A 130 23.21 -13.59 5.18
N GLU A 131 22.38 -14.64 5.07
CA GLU A 131 22.31 -15.76 6.03
C GLU A 131 23.38 -16.87 5.81
N ASP A 132 24.49 -16.59 5.11
CA ASP A 132 25.63 -17.50 4.88
C ASP A 132 26.89 -17.18 5.73
#